data_AF-A0A4R4XNR3-F1
#
_entry.id   AF-A0A4R4XNR3-F1
#
_cell.length_a   1.000
_cell.length_b   1.000
_cell.length_c   1.000
_cell.angle_alpha   90.00
_cell.angle_beta   90.00
_cell.angle_gamma   90.00
#
_symmetry.space_group_name_H-M   'P 1'
#
loop_
_entity.id
_entity.type
_entity.pdbx_description
1 polymer ?
#
loop_
_entity_poly.entity_id
_entity_poly.type
_entity_poly.pdbx_seq_one_letter_code
_entity_poly.pdbx_strand_id
1 'polypeptide(L)'
;MDIRDATRMILTESAAHPELLRVTRQAHDRLALGQQVAHTDLRWMLREAARKNVYPDLHSRYGAAAFDEMVTVLCREIDRQDPVSVGHVPVPVHHG
;
A
#
# COMPACT_ATOMS: atom_id res chain seq x y z
N MET A 1 10.30 4.55 -8.89
CA MET A 1 9.98 3.32 -8.15
C MET A 1 8.59 2.84 -8.53
N ASP A 2 8.40 1.52 -8.66
CA ASP A 2 7.10 0.90 -8.98
C ASP A 2 6.51 0.19 -7.76
N ILE A 3 5.23 -0.19 -7.82
CA ILE A 3 4.51 -0.77 -6.67
C ILE A 3 5.14 -2.07 -6.17
N ARG A 4 5.73 -2.85 -7.07
CA ARG A 4 6.44 -4.08 -6.70
C ARG A 4 7.68 -3.74 -5.90
N ASP A 5 8.44 -2.74 -6.32
CA ASP A 5 9.61 -2.26 -5.56
C ASP A 5 9.20 -1.70 -4.19
N ALA A 6 8.10 -0.95 -4.10
CA ALA A 6 7.53 -0.48 -2.83
C ALA A 6 7.16 -1.60 -1.88
N THR A 7 6.52 -2.62 -2.43
CA THR A 7 6.14 -3.81 -1.67
C THR A 7 7.38 -4.59 -1.22
N ARG A 8 8.41 -4.65 -2.06
CA ARG A 8 9.69 -5.30 -1.73
C ARG A 8 10.44 -4.58 -0.61
N MET A 9 10.43 -3.25 -0.59
CA MET A 9 11.05 -2.50 0.50
C MET A 9 10.40 -2.85 1.84
N ILE A 10 9.06 -2.82 1.93
CA ILE A 10 8.35 -3.27 3.14
C ILE A 10 8.70 -4.73 3.46
N LEU A 11 8.77 -5.61 2.44
CA LEU A 11 9.09 -7.02 2.63
C LEU A 11 10.44 -7.23 3.31
N THR A 12 11.46 -6.44 2.93
CA THR A 12 12.82 -6.57 3.46
C THR A 12 12.91 -6.29 4.96
N GLU A 13 12.09 -5.36 5.45
CA GLU A 13 12.06 -4.98 6.86
C GLU A 13 10.95 -5.71 7.65
N SER A 14 10.14 -6.53 6.97
CA SER A 14 9.06 -7.30 7.59
C SER A 14 9.52 -8.61 8.26
N ALA A 15 10.80 -8.98 8.15
CA ALA A 15 11.32 -10.26 8.66
C ALA A 15 11.06 -10.46 10.17
N ALA A 16 11.03 -9.37 10.95
CA ALA A 16 10.73 -9.39 12.38
C ALA A 16 9.22 -9.51 12.70
N HIS A 17 8.34 -9.48 11.69
CA HIS A 17 6.89 -9.41 11.84
C HIS A 17 6.20 -10.47 10.97
N PRO A 18 5.91 -11.67 11.49
CA PRO A 18 5.50 -12.81 10.68
C PRO A 18 4.19 -12.59 9.90
N GLU A 19 3.22 -11.88 10.48
CA GLU A 19 1.96 -11.56 9.81
C GLU A 19 2.15 -10.55 8.68
N LEU A 20 2.94 -9.49 8.92
CA LEU A 20 3.27 -8.50 7.90
C LEU A 20 4.09 -9.14 6.77
N LEU A 21 5.04 -10.01 7.11
CA LEU A 21 5.87 -10.75 6.16
C LEU A 21 5.00 -11.59 5.23
N ARG A 22 4.03 -12.34 5.76
CA ARG A 22 3.14 -13.20 4.96
C ARG A 22 2.34 -12.39 3.95
N VAL A 23 1.65 -11.34 4.39
CA VAL A 23 0.79 -10.54 3.52
C VAL A 23 1.63 -9.78 2.48
N THR A 24 2.73 -9.16 2.91
CA THR A 24 3.62 -8.41 2.02
C THR A 24 4.28 -9.33 0.99
N ARG A 25 4.65 -10.55 1.37
CA ARG A 25 5.21 -11.54 0.44
C ARG A 25 4.18 -11.97 -0.59
N GLN A 26 2.96 -12.27 -0.16
CA GLN A 26 1.87 -12.63 -1.08
C GLN A 26 1.56 -11.47 -2.06
N ALA A 27 1.54 -10.23 -1.58
CA ALA A 27 1.39 -9.05 -2.42
C ALA A 27 2.53 -8.93 -3.42
N HIS A 28 3.78 -9.08 -2.98
CA HIS A 28 4.95 -9.05 -3.84
C HIS A 28 4.90 -10.13 -4.94
N ASP A 29 4.58 -11.38 -4.58
CA ASP A 29 4.46 -12.50 -5.52
C ASP A 29 3.37 -12.24 -6.57
N ARG A 30 2.19 -11.74 -6.16
CA ARG A 30 1.14 -11.33 -7.11
C ARG A 30 1.61 -10.25 -8.06
N LEU A 31 2.25 -9.20 -7.55
CA LEU A 31 2.80 -8.12 -8.38
C LEU A 31 3.92 -8.61 -9.31
N ALA A 32 4.74 -9.57 -8.88
CA ALA A 32 5.76 -10.21 -9.71
C ALA A 32 5.16 -11.02 -10.86
N LEU A 33 3.97 -11.60 -10.65
CA LEU A 33 3.17 -12.26 -11.68
C LEU A 33 2.36 -11.27 -12.56
N GLY A 34 2.49 -9.96 -12.34
CA GLY A 34 1.70 -8.94 -13.04
C GLY A 34 0.23 -8.90 -12.62
N GLN A 35 -0.13 -9.56 -11.51
CA GLN A 35 -1.47 -9.55 -10.95
C GLN A 35 -1.69 -8.31 -10.09
N GLN A 36 -2.95 -7.89 -9.98
CA GLN A 36 -3.34 -6.82 -9.08
C GLN A 36 -3.43 -7.33 -7.63
N VAL A 37 -3.02 -6.47 -6.69
CA VAL A 37 -3.21 -6.67 -5.26
C VAL A 37 -4.37 -5.80 -4.82
N ALA A 38 -5.29 -6.34 -4.01
CA ALA A 38 -6.44 -5.59 -3.54
C ALA A 38 -6.01 -4.38 -2.69
N HIS A 39 -6.64 -3.23 -2.91
CA HIS A 39 -6.37 -2.01 -2.15
C HIS A 39 -6.51 -2.20 -0.62
N THR A 40 -7.38 -3.10 -0.18
CA THR A 40 -7.53 -3.49 1.23
C THR A 40 -6.27 -4.14 1.79
N ASP A 41 -5.61 -5.01 1.04
CA ASP A 41 -4.34 -5.64 1.43
C ASP A 41 -3.23 -4.57 1.48
N LEU A 42 -3.14 -3.71 0.46
CA LEU A 42 -2.14 -2.63 0.42
C LEU A 42 -2.31 -1.64 1.58
N ARG A 43 -3.55 -1.25 1.89
CA ARG A 43 -3.89 -0.37 3.02
C ARG A 43 -3.60 -1.03 4.36
N TRP A 44 -3.90 -2.33 4.49
CA TRP A 44 -3.60 -3.10 5.67
C TRP A 44 -2.09 -3.18 5.91
N MET A 45 -1.30 -3.46 4.86
CA MET A 45 0.16 -3.51 4.93
C MET A 45 0.77 -2.19 5.39
N LEU A 46 0.34 -1.05 4.84
CA LEU A 46 0.81 0.28 5.26
C LEU A 46 0.53 0.51 6.76
N ARG A 47 -0.72 0.26 7.19
CA ARG A 47 -1.12 0.45 8.58
C ARG A 47 -0.34 -0.46 9.51
N GLU A 48 -0.16 -1.72 9.14
CA GLU A 48 0.51 -2.69 9.99
C GLU A 48 2.02 -2.44 10.05
N ALA A 49 2.66 -2.05 8.95
CA ALA A 49 4.04 -1.59 8.94
C ALA A 49 4.27 -0.37 9.86
N ALA A 50 3.37 0.61 9.84
CA ALA A 50 3.42 1.75 10.75
C ALA A 50 3.28 1.31 12.23
N ARG A 51 2.33 0.42 12.53
CA ARG A 51 2.11 -0.11 13.89
C ARG A 51 3.28 -0.91 14.44
N LYS A 52 4.01 -1.59 13.55
CA LYS A 52 5.13 -2.46 13.92
C LYS A 52 6.49 -1.73 13.95
N ASN A 53 6.51 -0.41 13.79
CA ASN A 53 7.73 0.41 13.71
C ASN A 53 8.63 0.11 12.49
N VAL A 54 8.08 -0.45 11.42
CA VAL A 54 8.85 -0.73 10.18
C VAL A 54 9.21 0.55 9.43
N TYR A 55 8.42 1.63 9.59
CA TYR A 55 8.65 2.91 8.91
C TYR A 55 9.97 3.58 9.31
N PRO A 56 10.30 3.72 10.61
CA PRO A 56 11.63 4.16 11.04
C PRO A 56 12.79 3.33 10.46
N ASP A 57 12.68 2.00 10.44
CA ASP A 57 13.71 1.11 9.87
C ASP A 57 13.89 1.33 8.37
N LEU A 58 12.78 1.42 7.62
CA LEU A 58 12.78 1.77 6.20
C LEU A 58 13.43 3.14 5.95
N HIS A 59 13.05 4.14 6.74
CA HIS A 59 13.55 5.50 6.63
C HIS A 59 15.06 5.58 6.94
N SER A 60 15.52 4.85 7.95
CA SER A 60 16.94 4.75 8.32
C SER A 60 17.77 4.05 7.25
N ARG A 61 17.24 2.96 6.68
CA ARG A 61 17.96 2.11 5.72
C ARG A 61 18.00 2.68 4.30
N TYR A 62 16.88 3.23 3.82
CA TYR A 62 16.74 3.68 2.43
C TYR A 62 16.77 5.21 2.29
N GLY A 63 16.62 5.94 3.40
CA GLY A 63 16.56 7.40 3.42
C GLY A 63 15.15 7.95 3.19
N ALA A 64 14.98 9.22 3.55
CA ALA A 64 13.69 9.92 3.54
C ALA A 64 13.05 9.94 2.14
N ALA A 65 13.82 10.22 1.10
CA ALA A 65 13.31 10.34 -0.26
C ALA A 65 12.75 9.02 -0.79
N ALA A 66 13.46 7.91 -0.58
CA ALA A 66 13.01 6.58 -1.02
C ALA A 66 11.79 6.12 -0.21
N PHE A 67 11.76 6.42 1.09
CA PHE A 67 10.60 6.14 1.93
C PHE A 67 9.35 6.92 1.48
N ASP A 68 9.50 8.22 1.19
CA ASP A 68 8.38 9.06 0.74
C ASP A 68 7.85 8.60 -0.64
N GLU A 69 8.75 8.24 -1.56
CA GLU A 69 8.39 7.68 -2.86
C GLU A 69 7.66 6.33 -2.70
N MET A 70 8.11 5.46 -1.81
CA MET A 70 7.45 4.19 -1.47
C MET A 70 6.01 4.40 -1.00
N VAL A 71 5.80 5.29 -0.02
CA VAL A 71 4.47 5.59 0.52
C VAL A 71 3.59 6.20 -0.55
N THR A 72 4.12 7.14 -1.34
CA THR A 72 3.40 7.79 -2.44
C THR A 72 2.91 6.79 -3.48
N VAL A 73 3.76 5.85 -3.90
CA VAL A 73 3.39 4.83 -4.90
C VAL A 73 2.30 3.90 -4.37
N LEU A 74 2.39 3.45 -3.10
CA LEU A 74 1.39 2.58 -2.49
C LEU A 74 0.05 3.30 -2.31
N CYS A 75 0.05 4.54 -1.81
CA CYS A 75 -1.16 5.35 -1.68
C CYS A 75 -1.80 5.59 -3.06
N ARG A 76 -1.00 5.96 -4.07
CA ARG A 76 -1.50 6.17 -5.43
C ARG A 76 -2.18 4.93 -6.03
N GLU A 77 -1.66 3.73 -5.77
CA GLU A 77 -2.33 2.51 -6.23
C GLU A 77 -3.64 2.28 -5.48
N ILE A 78 -3.68 2.52 -4.17
CA ILE A 78 -4.90 2.44 -3.37
C ILE A 78 -5.96 3.40 -3.92
N ASP A 79 -5.61 4.67 -4.12
CA ASP A 79 -6.49 5.71 -4.69
C ASP A 79 -6.90 5.38 -6.14
N ARG A 80 -6.08 4.68 -6.90
CA ARG A 80 -6.44 4.22 -8.26
C ARG A 80 -7.53 3.15 -8.23
N GLN A 81 -7.48 2.24 -7.26
CA GLN A 81 -8.42 1.10 -7.14
C GLN A 81 -9.70 1.46 -6.39
N ASP A 82 -9.60 2.35 -5.40
CA ASP A 82 -10.73 2.98 -4.71
C ASP A 82 -10.56 4.50 -4.86
N PRO A 83 -10.89 5.06 -6.03
CA PRO A 83 -10.99 6.51 -6.14
C PRO A 83 -12.10 6.88 -5.19
N VAL A 84 -11.74 7.48 -4.04
CA VAL A 84 -12.65 8.02 -3.02
C VAL A 84 -13.94 8.41 -3.72
N SER A 85 -15.06 7.77 -3.42
CA SER A 85 -16.30 7.86 -4.20
C SER A 85 -16.77 9.31 -4.41
N VAL A 86 -16.19 10.03 -5.37
CA VAL A 86 -16.63 11.32 -5.88
C VAL A 86 -17.56 10.99 -7.04
N GLY A 87 -18.72 10.41 -6.73
CA GLY A 87 -19.59 9.89 -7.80
C GLY A 87 -20.99 9.42 -7.45
N HIS A 88 -21.44 9.51 -6.19
CA HIS A 88 -22.87 9.40 -5.90
C HIS A 88 -23.31 10.55 -5.00
N VAL A 89 -23.36 11.74 -5.58
CA VAL A 89 -24.30 12.75 -5.11
C VAL A 89 -25.68 12.26 -5.57
N PRO A 90 -26.62 11.90 -4.68
CA PRO A 90 -27.98 11.64 -5.10
C PRO A 90 -28.55 12.94 -5.67
N VAL A 91 -28.77 12.99 -6.98
CA VAL A 91 -29.51 14.09 -7.60
C VAL A 91 -30.92 14.10 -6.99
N PRO A 92 -31.40 15.22 -6.41
CA PRO A 92 -32.75 15.28 -5.91
C PRO A 92 -33.71 15.20 -7.09
N VAL A 93 -34.45 14.09 -7.18
CA VAL A 93 -35.58 13.97 -8.11
C VAL A 93 -36.72 14.84 -7.60
N HIS A 94 -36.84 16.05 -8.15
CA HIS A 94 -38.05 16.84 -8.00
C HIS A 94 -39.21 16.09 -8.67
N HIS A 95 -40.01 15.39 -7.88
CA HIS A 95 -41.34 14.96 -8.32
C HIS A 95 -42.23 16.20 -8.31
N GLY A 96 -42.66 16.61 -9.50
CA GLY A 96 -43.78 17.54 -9.69
C GLY A 96 -45.12 16.84 -9.56
#